data_AF-A0A7H8MBF7-F1
#
_entry.id   AF-A0A7H8MBF7-F1
#
_cell.length_a   1.000
_cell.length_b   1.000
_cell.length_c   1.000
_cell.angle_alpha   90.00
_cell.angle_beta   90.00
_cell.angle_gamma   90.00
#
_symmetry.space_group_name_H-M   'P 1'
#
loop_
_entity.id
_entity.type
_entity.pdbx_description
1 polymer ?
#
loop_
_entity_poly.entity_id
_entity_poly.type
_entity_poly.pdbx_seq_one_letter_code
_entity_poly.pdbx_strand_id
1 'polypeptide(L)'
;MRPLSLESEWPVQLRIQCGGTWSAWLQPGDSVPTVEQAIASRGAFLCRYIGGSARIQMQHRDGGAYRVTELTPEFALGPRVLSGKGRSSADGELAGSTFLHIEARGDWRLLVSPG
;
A
#
# COMPACT_ATOMS: atom_id res chain seq x y z
N MET A 1 -30.02 -23.06 -19.91
CA MET A 1 -28.69 -23.22 -19.27
C MET A 1 -28.93 -23.34 -17.77
N ARG A 2 -28.57 -24.46 -17.13
CA ARG A 2 -28.71 -24.61 -15.67
C ARG A 2 -27.44 -24.05 -14.99
N PRO A 3 -27.54 -23.37 -13.84
CA PRO A 3 -26.35 -22.98 -13.07
C PRO A 3 -25.60 -24.24 -12.61
N LEU A 4 -24.27 -24.21 -12.63
CA LEU A 4 -23.43 -25.28 -12.07
C LEU A 4 -23.51 -25.25 -10.53
N SER A 5 -23.73 -26.40 -9.91
CA SER A 5 -23.68 -26.56 -8.45
C SER A 5 -22.26 -26.32 -7.93
N LEU A 6 -22.14 -25.57 -6.83
CA LEU A 6 -20.91 -25.28 -6.10
C LEU A 6 -20.34 -26.47 -5.30
N GLU A 7 -20.90 -27.67 -5.44
CA GLU A 7 -20.56 -28.84 -4.59
C GLU A 7 -19.21 -29.49 -4.91
N SER A 8 -18.57 -29.07 -6.00
CA SER A 8 -17.18 -29.44 -6.30
C SER A 8 -16.28 -28.25 -5.98
N GLU A 9 -15.61 -28.27 -4.84
CA GLU A 9 -14.48 -27.38 -4.57
C GLU A 9 -13.35 -27.73 -5.54
N TRP A 10 -13.28 -27.02 -6.67
CA TRP A 10 -12.14 -27.12 -7.56
C TRP A 10 -11.01 -26.31 -6.94
N PRO A 11 -9.86 -26.92 -6.57
CA PRO A 11 -8.73 -26.14 -6.08
C PRO A 11 -8.25 -25.23 -7.21
N VAL A 12 -8.48 -23.92 -7.07
CA VAL A 12 -7.90 -22.92 -7.97
C VAL A 12 -6.42 -22.84 -7.65
N GLN A 13 -5.59 -23.44 -8.50
CA GLN A 13 -4.13 -23.37 -8.37
C GLN A 13 -3.61 -22.16 -9.14
N LEU A 14 -3.33 -21.08 -8.42
CA LEU A 14 -2.68 -19.90 -8.98
C LEU A 14 -1.17 -20.15 -9.08
N ARG A 15 -0.66 -20.44 -10.28
CA ARG A 15 0.78 -20.57 -10.54
C ARG A 15 1.32 -19.26 -11.09
N ILE A 16 2.16 -18.59 -10.30
CA ILE A 16 2.75 -17.32 -10.68
C ILE A 16 4.24 -17.53 -10.92
N GLN A 17 4.68 -17.32 -12.16
CA GLN A 17 6.09 -17.26 -12.53
C GLN A 17 6.48 -15.80 -12.68
N CYS A 18 7.47 -15.36 -11.92
CA CYS A 18 8.00 -14.00 -12.07
C CYS A 18 9.52 -13.97 -12.01
N GLY A 19 10.10 -13.17 -12.90
CA GLY A 19 11.45 -12.65 -12.75
C GLY A 19 11.39 -11.26 -12.10
N GLY A 20 12.02 -11.10 -10.94
CA GLY A 20 12.09 -9.85 -10.18
C GLY A 20 11.31 -9.84 -8.85
N THR A 21 11.39 -8.74 -8.11
CA THR A 21 10.63 -8.52 -6.87
C THR A 21 9.28 -7.91 -7.19
N TRP A 22 8.26 -8.75 -7.27
CA TRP A 22 6.87 -8.36 -7.38
C TRP A 22 6.14 -8.83 -6.12
N SER A 23 5.16 -8.06 -5.68
CA SER A 23 4.26 -8.42 -4.58
C SER A 23 2.83 -8.28 -5.09
N ALA A 24 2.00 -9.30 -4.87
CA ALA A 24 0.56 -9.20 -5.07
C ALA A 24 -0.17 -9.36 -3.74
N TRP A 25 -1.17 -8.52 -3.55
CA TRP A 25 -2.07 -8.57 -2.41
C TRP A 25 -3.36 -9.23 -2.89
N LEU A 26 -3.64 -10.45 -2.42
CA LEU A 26 -4.84 -11.23 -2.78
C LEU A 26 -5.97 -11.07 -1.75
N GLN A 27 -5.88 -10.07 -0.89
CA GLN A 27 -6.88 -9.88 0.15
C GLN A 27 -8.02 -8.98 -0.31
N PRO A 28 -9.26 -9.18 0.19
CA PRO A 28 -10.34 -8.26 -0.09
C PRO A 28 -10.01 -6.87 0.48
N GLY A 29 -10.48 -5.80 -0.18
CA GLY A 29 -10.04 -4.43 0.13
C GLY A 29 -10.36 -3.96 1.56
N ASP A 30 -11.30 -4.61 2.24
CA ASP A 30 -11.69 -4.35 3.64
C ASP A 30 -10.69 -4.92 4.67
N SER A 31 -9.83 -5.85 4.27
CA SER A 31 -8.79 -6.42 5.13
C SER A 31 -7.43 -5.71 5.00
N VAL A 32 -7.34 -4.67 4.17
CA VAL A 32 -6.13 -3.85 4.04
C VAL A 32 -5.82 -3.17 5.38
N PRO A 33 -4.58 -3.27 5.89
CA PRO A 33 -4.22 -2.67 7.17
C PRO A 33 -4.50 -1.17 7.23
N THR A 34 -5.16 -0.73 8.31
CA THR A 34 -5.40 0.70 8.55
C THR A 34 -4.20 1.34 9.27
N VAL A 35 -3.76 2.51 8.83
CA VAL A 35 -2.82 3.36 9.56
C VAL A 35 -3.59 4.44 10.32
N GLU A 36 -3.50 4.44 11.65
CA GLU A 36 -4.12 5.45 12.50
C GLU A 36 -3.15 6.58 12.87
N GLN A 37 -1.95 6.21 13.32
CA GLN A 37 -0.89 7.16 13.71
C GLN A 37 0.46 6.79 13.11
N ALA A 38 0.79 5.49 13.11
CA ALA A 38 2.05 5.02 12.58
C ALA A 38 1.94 3.59 12.09
N ILE A 39 2.69 3.28 11.04
CA ILE A 39 2.94 1.91 10.60
C ILE A 39 4.40 1.81 10.14
N ALA A 40 5.01 0.66 10.37
CA ALA A 40 6.36 0.37 9.91
C ALA A 40 6.37 -0.98 9.20
N SER A 41 7.17 -1.08 8.15
CA SER A 41 7.33 -2.31 7.40
C SER A 41 8.63 -2.28 6.61
N ARG A 42 8.80 -3.27 5.74
CA ARG A 42 9.90 -3.41 4.80
C ARG A 42 9.38 -3.63 3.40
N GLY A 43 10.00 -2.97 2.41
CA GLY A 43 9.65 -3.15 1.01
C GLY A 43 8.33 -2.49 0.61
N ALA A 44 7.72 -2.98 -0.46
CA ALA A 44 6.44 -2.48 -0.94
C ALA A 44 5.29 -2.88 0.00
N PHE A 45 4.32 -1.98 0.18
CA PHE A 45 3.22 -2.18 1.12
C PHE A 45 1.96 -1.43 0.70
N LEU A 46 0.80 -1.98 1.08
CA LEU A 46 -0.50 -1.36 0.87
C LEU A 46 -1.16 -1.14 2.23
N CYS A 47 -1.61 0.09 2.50
CA CYS A 47 -2.41 0.40 3.68
C CYS A 47 -3.56 1.34 3.34
N ARG A 48 -4.49 1.50 4.29
CA ARG A 48 -5.58 2.45 4.21
C ARG A 48 -5.44 3.49 5.32
N TYR A 49 -5.70 4.75 5.00
CA TYR A 49 -5.92 5.79 6.00
C TYR A 49 -7.42 6.08 6.08
N ILE A 50 -7.98 6.05 7.29
CA ILE A 50 -9.40 6.36 7.56
C ILE A 50 -9.44 7.59 8.45
N GLY A 51 -9.57 8.77 7.84
CA GLY A 51 -9.61 10.05 8.54
C GLY A 51 -9.89 11.23 7.59
N GLY A 52 -9.72 12.44 8.12
CA GLY A 52 -9.87 13.71 7.40
C GLY A 52 -8.56 14.15 6.74
N SER A 53 -8.39 15.46 6.55
CA SER A 53 -7.09 15.99 6.09
C SER A 53 -5.98 15.65 7.10
N ALA A 54 -4.82 15.23 6.60
CA ALA A 54 -3.71 14.82 7.46
C ALA A 54 -2.35 15.13 6.83
N ARG A 55 -1.34 15.33 7.68
CA ARG A 55 0.05 15.30 7.28
C ARG A 55 0.59 13.90 7.41
N ILE A 56 1.41 13.51 6.44
CA ILE A 56 2.05 12.20 6.41
C ILE A 56 3.55 12.36 6.23
N GLN A 57 4.32 11.65 7.04
CA GLN A 57 5.77 11.63 6.96
C GLN A 57 6.24 10.19 6.77
N MET A 58 7.14 10.00 5.81
CA MET A 58 7.86 8.73 5.64
C MET A 58 9.31 8.90 6.05
N GLN A 59 9.77 8.00 6.92
CA GLN A 59 11.18 7.86 7.31
C GLN A 59 11.72 6.58 6.67
N HIS A 60 12.61 6.72 5.70
CA HIS A 60 13.27 5.61 5.02
C HIS A 60 14.66 5.37 5.61
N ARG A 61 14.96 4.12 5.96
CA ARG A 61 16.18 3.77 6.70
C ARG A 61 17.27 3.13 5.84
N ASP A 62 16.93 2.78 4.60
CA ASP A 62 17.79 2.03 3.69
C ASP A 62 18.16 2.80 2.41
N GLY A 63 18.99 2.17 1.56
CA GLY A 63 19.34 2.68 0.24
C GLY A 63 18.21 2.54 -0.79
N GLY A 64 18.25 3.34 -1.85
CA GLY A 64 17.28 3.28 -2.95
C GLY A 64 16.15 4.30 -2.85
N ALA A 65 15.32 4.38 -3.90
CA ALA A 65 14.20 5.31 -3.96
C ALA A 65 12.98 4.77 -3.20
N TYR A 66 12.18 5.68 -2.67
CA TYR A 66 10.86 5.37 -2.13
C TYR A 66 9.81 6.37 -2.59
N ARG A 67 8.55 5.93 -2.63
CA ARG A 67 7.39 6.77 -2.92
C ARG A 67 6.15 6.26 -2.19
N VAL A 68 5.26 7.19 -1.87
CA VAL A 68 3.90 6.91 -1.39
C VAL A 68 2.94 7.57 -2.38
N THR A 69 1.98 6.78 -2.86
CA THR A 69 1.03 7.17 -3.90
C THR A 69 -0.37 6.81 -3.42
N GLU A 70 -1.32 7.72 -3.60
CA GLU A 70 -2.73 7.38 -3.36
C GLU A 70 -3.20 6.41 -4.45
N LEU A 71 -4.11 5.51 -4.09
CA LEU A 71 -4.80 4.69 -5.08
C LEU A 71 -6.17 5.27 -5.40
N THR A 72 -6.57 5.13 -6.66
CA THR A 72 -7.96 5.40 -7.07
C THR A 72 -8.91 4.36 -6.45
N PRO A 73 -10.23 4.58 -6.47
CA PRO A 73 -11.21 3.59 -6.01
C PRO A 73 -11.10 2.22 -6.72
N GLU A 74 -10.59 2.21 -7.95
CA GLU A 74 -10.31 1.01 -8.75
C GLU A 74 -8.91 0.41 -8.48
N PHE A 75 -8.22 0.88 -7.45
CA PHE A 75 -6.87 0.48 -7.06
C PHE A 75 -5.78 0.77 -8.11
N ALA A 76 -5.99 1.76 -8.99
CA ALA A 76 -4.95 2.26 -9.88
C ALA A 76 -4.06 3.28 -9.16
N LEU A 77 -2.81 3.47 -9.63
CA LEU A 77 -1.92 4.51 -9.09
C LEU A 77 -2.47 5.91 -9.41
N GLY A 78 -2.79 6.66 -8.37
CA GLY A 78 -3.26 8.04 -8.44
C GLY A 78 -2.15 9.07 -8.16
N PRO A 79 -2.48 10.20 -7.52
CA PRO A 79 -1.52 11.24 -7.18
C PRO A 79 -0.41 10.75 -6.25
N ARG A 80 0.80 11.26 -6.48
CA ARG A 80 1.92 11.05 -5.56
C ARG A 80 1.74 11.94 -4.33
N VAL A 81 1.81 11.33 -3.15
CA VAL A 81 1.77 12.02 -1.87
C VAL A 81 3.16 12.54 -1.49
N LEU A 82 4.16 11.66 -1.56
CA LEU A 82 5.55 12.00 -1.26
C LEU A 82 6.53 11.03 -1.94
N SER A 83 7.79 11.44 -2.03
CA SER A 83 8.88 10.56 -2.49
C SER A 83 10.23 11.05 -2.01
N GLY A 84 11.19 10.13 -1.93
CA GLY A 84 12.56 10.44 -1.61
C GLY A 84 13.51 9.32 -2.01
N LYS A 85 14.75 9.40 -1.53
CA LYS A 85 15.80 8.43 -1.83
C LYS A 85 16.79 8.28 -0.69
N GLY A 86 17.42 7.11 -0.62
CA GLY A 86 18.39 6.75 0.41
C GLY A 86 17.78 6.86 1.81
N ARG A 87 18.66 6.97 2.80
CA ARG A 87 18.25 7.20 4.19
C ARG A 87 17.83 8.65 4.37
N SER A 88 16.53 8.91 4.28
CA SER A 88 15.96 10.25 4.33
C SER A 88 14.53 10.23 4.86
N SER A 89 13.99 11.42 5.11
CA SER A 89 12.58 11.63 5.41
C SER A 89 11.94 12.51 4.34
N ALA A 90 10.66 12.28 4.06
CA ALA A 90 9.84 13.13 3.22
C ALA A 90 8.45 13.30 3.84
N ASP A 91 7.84 14.44 3.56
CA ASP A 91 6.52 14.82 4.06
C ASP A 91 5.56 15.01 2.88
N GLY A 92 4.27 14.82 3.15
CA GLY A 92 3.18 15.04 2.21
C GLY A 92 1.87 15.33 2.96
N GLU A 93 0.81 15.51 2.19
CA GLU A 93 -0.52 15.79 2.71
C GLU A 93 -1.54 14.83 2.10
N LEU A 94 -2.52 14.44 2.90
CA LEU A 94 -3.69 13.68 2.49
C LEU A 94 -4.91 14.60 2.58
N ALA A 95 -5.75 14.59 1.56
CA ALA A 95 -7.01 15.35 1.57
C ALA A 95 -8.11 14.69 2.41
N GLY A 96 -7.98 13.39 2.69
CA GLY A 96 -8.98 12.60 3.38
C GLY A 96 -8.64 11.11 3.40
N SER A 97 -9.66 10.30 3.68
CA SER A 97 -9.54 8.84 3.69
C SER A 97 -9.15 8.32 2.31
N THR A 98 -8.13 7.45 2.25
CA THR A 98 -7.56 6.97 0.99
C THR A 98 -6.81 5.65 1.19
N PHE A 99 -6.53 4.97 0.08
CA PHE A 99 -5.59 3.84 0.04
C PHE A 99 -4.21 4.34 -0.37
N LEU A 100 -3.17 3.85 0.28
CA LEU A 100 -1.79 4.26 0.05
C LEU A 100 -0.96 3.07 -0.42
N HIS A 101 -0.38 3.21 -1.59
CA HIS A 101 0.65 2.31 -2.09
C HIS A 101 2.03 2.87 -1.79
N ILE A 102 2.80 2.10 -1.04
CA ILE A 102 4.16 2.41 -0.63
C ILE A 102 5.10 1.54 -1.45
N GLU A 103 6.02 2.18 -2.15
CA GLU A 103 7.14 1.50 -2.80
C GLU A 103 8.41 1.98 -2.14
N ALA A 104 9.16 1.04 -1.58
CA ALA A 104 10.43 1.32 -0.92
C ALA A 104 11.35 0.10 -1.03
N ARG A 105 12.65 0.34 -0.89
CA ARG A 105 13.64 -0.73 -0.78
C ARG A 105 14.16 -0.75 0.65
N GLY A 106 13.77 -1.77 1.40
CA GLY A 106 14.20 -1.91 2.79
C GLY A 106 13.21 -1.28 3.76
N ASP A 107 13.69 -0.94 4.95
CA ASP A 107 12.91 -0.60 6.12
C ASP A 107 12.45 0.85 6.10
N TRP A 108 11.20 1.05 6.50
CA TRP A 108 10.60 2.37 6.57
C TRP A 108 9.56 2.46 7.69
N ARG A 109 9.27 3.70 8.07
CA ARG A 109 8.18 4.05 8.98
C ARG A 109 7.36 5.18 8.38
N LEU A 110 6.05 5.03 8.39
CA LEU A 110 5.08 6.04 8.00
C LEU A 110 4.42 6.57 9.28
N LEU A 111 4.31 7.88 9.39
CA LEU A 111 3.66 8.60 10.48
C LEU A 111 2.55 9.44 9.88
N VAL A 112 1.39 9.46 10.54
CA VAL A 112 0.23 10.24 10.15
C VAL A 112 -0.19 11.10 11.33
N SER A 113 -0.33 12.41 11.07
CA SER A 113 -0.77 13.39 12.04
C SER A 113 -2.00 14.11 11.49
N PRO A 114 -3.12 14.16 12.22
CA PRO A 114 -4.29 14.93 11.82
C PRO A 114 -3.92 16.39 11.52
N GLY A 115 -4.51 16.96 10.47
CA GLY A 115 -4.41 18.38 10.13
C GLY A 115 -5.26 19.27 11.02
#